data_AF-A0A3D5RPU7-F1
#
_entry.id   AF-A0A3D5RPU7-F1
#
_cell.length_a   1.000
_cell.length_b   1.000
_cell.length_c   1.000
_cell.angle_alpha   90.00
_cell.angle_beta   90.00
_cell.angle_gamma   90.00
#
_symmetry.space_group_name_H-M   'P 1'
#
loop_
_entity.id
_entity.type
_entity.pdbx_description
1 polymer ?
#
loop_
_entity_poly.entity_id
_entity_poly.type
_entity_poly.pdbx_seq_one_letter_code
_entity_poly.pdbx_strand_id
1 'polypeptide(L)'
;LYVKAIQDQDCVFGIGPAGTGKTYLAVARAVEALERSDVRRIVLVRPAVEAGEKLGFLPGDLTEKIDPYLRPIYDALYEMMGFDKVTKLLDKNIIEVAPLAFMRGRTLNEAFIILDEAQNTTTEQMKMFLTRMGFGSKMVITGDVTQIDLARPSQSGLLHAMKVLENESRISFCHFHSRDVVRHKLVQRIVQAYELFE
;
A
#
# COMPACT_ATOMS: atom_id res chain seq x y z
N LEU A 1 -12.30 12.93 3.21
CA LEU A 1 -13.01 11.88 2.46
C LEU A 1 -12.35 10.50 2.68
N TYR A 2 -11.10 10.30 2.27
CA TYR A 2 -10.39 9.00 2.34
C TYR A 2 -10.36 8.37 3.74
N VAL A 3 -9.92 9.11 4.76
CA VAL A 3 -9.88 8.64 6.17
C VAL A 3 -11.24 8.14 6.66
N LYS A 4 -12.31 8.85 6.31
CA LYS A 4 -13.68 8.47 6.67
C LYS A 4 -14.12 7.22 5.90
N ALA A 5 -13.81 7.14 4.60
CA ALA A 5 -14.10 5.95 3.81
C ALA A 5 -13.44 4.69 4.41
N ILE A 6 -12.19 4.78 4.87
CA ILE A 6 -11.50 3.65 5.53
C ILE A 6 -12.26 3.19 6.78
N GLN A 7 -12.83 4.13 7.54
CA GLN A 7 -13.60 3.82 8.73
C GLN A 7 -14.94 3.15 8.36
N ASP A 8 -15.64 3.67 7.35
CA ASP A 8 -17.01 3.28 7.04
C ASP A 8 -17.12 2.05 6.11
N GLN A 9 -16.08 1.72 5.36
CA GLN A 9 -16.10 0.68 4.32
C GLN A 9 -15.19 -0.50 4.65
N ASP A 10 -15.49 -1.64 4.05
CA ASP A 10 -14.71 -2.87 4.22
C ASP A 10 -13.44 -2.82 3.37
N CYS A 11 -13.53 -2.26 2.15
CA CYS A 11 -12.40 -2.10 1.26
C CYS A 11 -12.35 -0.70 0.62
N VAL A 12 -11.17 -0.07 0.63
CA VAL A 12 -10.97 1.28 0.09
C VAL A 12 -9.75 1.34 -0.81
N PHE A 13 -9.93 1.89 -2.01
CA PHE A 13 -8.86 2.20 -2.94
C PHE A 13 -8.46 3.67 -2.80
N GLY A 14 -7.22 3.94 -2.39
CA GLY A 14 -6.60 5.27 -2.43
C GLY A 14 -5.73 5.42 -3.66
N ILE A 15 -6.21 6.16 -4.66
CA ILE A 15 -5.58 6.24 -5.98
C ILE A 15 -5.09 7.65 -6.23
N GLY A 16 -3.81 7.82 -6.52
CA GLY A 16 -3.28 9.10 -6.99
C GLY A 16 -1.78 9.28 -6.80
N PRO A 17 -1.26 10.48 -7.08
CA PRO A 17 0.18 10.73 -7.18
C PRO A 17 1.00 10.36 -5.94
N ALA A 18 2.27 10.02 -6.14
CA ALA A 18 3.24 9.88 -5.05
C ALA A 18 3.37 11.18 -4.22
N GLY A 19 3.39 11.04 -2.89
CA GLY A 19 3.49 12.18 -1.96
C GLY A 19 2.15 12.86 -1.62
N THR A 20 1.02 12.29 -2.02
CA THR A 20 -0.34 12.72 -1.59
C THR A 20 -0.75 12.17 -0.22
N GLY A 21 0.11 11.37 0.42
CA GLY A 21 -0.13 10.81 1.75
C GLY A 21 -1.07 9.60 1.78
N LYS A 22 -1.49 9.05 0.63
CA LYS A 22 -2.39 7.88 0.55
C LYS A 22 -1.96 6.71 1.44
N THR A 23 -0.73 6.24 1.30
CA THR A 23 -0.19 5.10 2.08
C THR A 23 0.01 5.49 3.54
N TYR A 24 0.55 6.68 3.81
CA TYR A 24 0.76 7.18 5.17
C TYR A 24 -0.55 7.25 5.97
N LEU A 25 -1.61 7.79 5.37
CA LEU A 25 -2.94 7.87 6.00
C LEU A 25 -3.56 6.49 6.21
N ALA A 26 -3.32 5.53 5.30
CA ALA A 26 -3.76 4.15 5.46
C ALA A 26 -3.06 3.48 6.65
N VAL A 27 -1.73 3.63 6.78
CA VAL A 27 -0.96 3.10 7.91
C VAL A 27 -1.41 3.75 9.22
N ALA A 28 -1.66 5.07 9.25
CA ALA A 28 -2.17 5.75 10.43
C ALA A 28 -3.52 5.19 10.90
N ARG A 29 -4.41 4.86 9.98
CA ARG A 29 -5.70 4.22 10.29
C ARG A 29 -5.52 2.77 10.75
N ALA A 30 -4.57 2.04 10.19
CA ALA A 30 -4.25 0.68 10.63
C ALA A 30 -3.74 0.65 12.07
N VAL A 31 -2.82 1.56 12.41
CA VAL A 31 -2.28 1.73 13.75
C VAL A 31 -3.40 2.08 14.73
N GLU A 32 -4.25 3.06 14.39
CA GLU A 32 -5.39 3.44 15.23
C GLU A 32 -6.35 2.27 15.46
N ALA A 33 -6.70 1.51 14.42
CA ALA A 33 -7.58 0.34 14.54
C ALA A 33 -6.96 -0.75 15.43
N LEU A 34 -5.65 -0.96 15.35
CA LEU A 34 -4.93 -1.90 16.21
C LEU A 34 -4.94 -1.44 17.68
N GLU A 35 -4.67 -0.15 17.94
CA GLU A 35 -4.65 0.40 19.30
C GLU A 35 -6.03 0.40 19.96
N ARG A 36 -7.09 0.60 19.16
CA ARG A 36 -8.49 0.50 19.61
C ARG A 36 -8.98 -0.94 19.75
N SER A 37 -8.16 -1.93 19.38
CA SER A 37 -8.54 -3.35 19.33
C SER A 37 -9.71 -3.64 18.38
N ASP A 38 -9.93 -2.78 17.37
CA ASP A 38 -10.89 -3.02 16.28
C ASP A 38 -10.40 -4.15 15.37
N VAL A 39 -9.08 -4.32 15.27
CA VAL A 39 -8.40 -5.44 14.63
C VAL A 39 -7.34 -6.02 15.56
N ARG A 40 -6.94 -7.27 15.32
CA ARG A 40 -5.89 -7.94 16.11
C ARG A 40 -4.50 -7.82 15.51
N ARG A 41 -4.39 -7.48 14.22
CA ARG A 41 -3.11 -7.37 13.51
C ARG A 41 -3.17 -6.45 12.30
N ILE A 42 -2.01 -6.00 11.86
CA ILE A 42 -1.80 -5.23 10.64
C ILE A 42 -0.98 -6.07 9.67
N VAL A 43 -1.41 -6.16 8.41
CA VAL A 43 -0.70 -6.86 7.33
C VAL A 43 -0.44 -5.89 6.19
N LEU A 44 0.83 -5.54 6.00
CA LEU A 44 1.30 -4.58 5.00
C LEU A 44 1.98 -5.34 3.87
N VAL A 45 1.50 -5.11 2.66
CA VAL A 45 1.87 -5.90 1.50
C VAL A 45 2.28 -4.99 0.37
N ARG A 46 3.37 -5.34 -0.32
CA ARG A 46 3.83 -4.65 -1.52
C ARG A 46 4.17 -5.68 -2.61
N PRO A 47 3.80 -5.46 -3.88
CA PRO A 47 4.29 -6.30 -4.97
C PRO A 47 5.79 -6.10 -5.13
N ALA A 48 6.52 -7.18 -5.39
CA ALA A 48 7.90 -7.08 -5.83
C ALA A 48 7.89 -6.69 -7.31
N VAL A 49 8.47 -5.53 -7.63
CA VAL A 49 8.53 -4.99 -8.98
C VAL A 49 9.96 -4.51 -9.20
N GLU A 50 10.56 -4.91 -10.30
CA GLU A 50 11.90 -4.50 -10.69
C GLU A 50 11.83 -3.06 -11.21
N ALA A 51 11.85 -2.08 -10.31
CA ALA A 51 11.93 -0.67 -10.67
C ALA A 51 13.35 -0.36 -11.17
N GLY A 52 13.61 -0.62 -12.46
CA GLY A 52 14.86 -0.28 -13.13
C GLY A 52 16.07 -1.18 -12.84
N GLU A 53 16.15 -1.79 -11.65
CA GLU A 53 17.16 -2.81 -11.31
C GLU A 53 16.52 -4.19 -11.24
N LYS A 54 17.07 -5.19 -11.96
CA LYS A 54 16.54 -6.55 -11.84
C LYS A 54 16.79 -7.04 -10.41
N LEU A 55 15.76 -7.63 -9.78
CA LEU A 55 15.86 -8.21 -8.42
C LEU A 55 17.02 -9.21 -8.32
N GLY A 56 17.43 -9.81 -9.45
CA GLY A 56 18.58 -10.69 -9.56
C GLY A 56 19.95 -10.06 -9.24
N PHE A 57 20.11 -8.74 -9.26
CA PHE A 57 21.41 -8.06 -9.09
C PHE A 57 21.73 -7.61 -7.66
N LEU A 58 20.75 -7.52 -6.76
CA LEU A 58 21.03 -7.24 -5.35
C LEU A 58 21.72 -8.46 -4.72
N PRO A 59 22.90 -8.33 -4.10
CA PRO A 59 23.52 -9.44 -3.36
C PRO A 59 22.70 -9.75 -2.10
N GLY A 60 22.70 -11.01 -1.65
CA GLY A 60 22.00 -11.43 -0.42
C GLY A 60 20.90 -12.46 -0.62
N ASP A 61 20.27 -12.87 0.47
CA ASP A 61 19.11 -13.75 0.47
C ASP A 61 17.84 -13.04 -0.07
N LEU A 62 16.77 -13.79 -0.35
CA LEU A 62 15.55 -13.21 -0.93
C LEU A 62 14.94 -12.11 -0.04
N THR A 63 15.16 -12.18 1.27
CA THR A 63 14.65 -11.21 2.26
C THR A 63 15.45 -9.91 2.18
N GLU A 64 16.78 -9.99 2.15
CA GLU A 64 17.70 -8.85 2.01
C GLU A 64 17.46 -8.06 0.72
N LYS A 65 17.03 -8.73 -0.36
CA LYS A 65 16.69 -8.08 -1.63
C LYS A 65 15.33 -7.36 -1.62
N ILE A 66 14.40 -7.79 -0.78
CA ILE A 66 13.03 -7.25 -0.70
C ILE A 66 12.96 -6.10 0.31
N ASP A 67 13.82 -6.12 1.33
CA ASP A 67 13.81 -5.16 2.44
C ASP A 67 13.86 -3.67 2.01
N PRO A 68 14.65 -3.26 1.00
CA PRO A 68 14.66 -1.87 0.54
C PRO A 68 13.30 -1.36 0.05
N TYR A 69 12.49 -2.22 -0.58
CA TYR A 69 11.16 -1.87 -1.09
C TYR A 69 10.12 -1.72 0.02
N LEU A 70 10.34 -2.40 1.14
CA LEU A 70 9.47 -2.35 2.32
C LEU A 70 9.86 -1.21 3.27
N ARG A 71 11.04 -0.60 3.08
CA ARG A 71 11.56 0.44 3.96
C ARG A 71 10.61 1.63 4.19
N PRO A 72 9.94 2.21 3.17
CA PRO A 72 9.02 3.32 3.40
C PRO A 72 7.84 2.96 4.33
N ILE A 73 7.44 1.68 4.34
CA ILE A 73 6.38 1.17 5.21
C ILE A 73 6.88 1.09 6.65
N TYR A 74 8.10 0.58 6.86
CA TYR A 74 8.73 0.54 8.18
C TYR A 74 8.92 1.95 8.76
N ASP A 75 9.43 2.88 7.95
CA ASP A 75 9.66 4.26 8.39
C ASP A 75 8.34 4.92 8.85
N ALA A 76 7.23 4.72 8.12
CA ALA A 76 5.92 5.22 8.52
C ALA A 76 5.43 4.61 9.85
N LEU A 77 5.63 3.31 10.06
CA LEU A 77 5.28 2.66 11.33
C LEU A 77 6.13 3.19 12.49
N TYR A 78 7.43 3.35 12.29
CA TYR A 78 8.35 3.86 13.31
C TYR A 78 8.04 5.29 13.70
N GLU A 79 7.66 6.15 12.75
CA GLU A 79 7.20 7.51 13.02
C GLU A 79 5.94 7.54 13.90
N MET A 80 4.99 6.62 13.66
CA MET A 80 3.69 6.62 14.35
C MET A 80 3.73 5.95 15.73
N MET A 81 4.50 4.87 15.88
CA MET A 81 4.45 3.99 17.07
C MET A 81 5.76 3.97 17.86
N GLY A 82 6.85 4.47 17.29
CA GLY A 82 8.20 4.35 17.83
C GLY A 82 8.85 3.00 17.51
N PHE A 83 10.17 3.03 17.32
CA PHE A 83 10.97 1.86 16.91
C PHE A 83 10.77 0.64 17.81
N ASP A 84 10.95 0.79 19.13
CA ASP A 84 10.87 -0.33 20.08
C ASP A 84 9.51 -1.02 20.09
N LYS A 85 8.42 -0.25 19.90
CA LYS A 85 7.05 -0.80 19.89
C LYS A 85 6.84 -1.59 18.61
N VAL A 86 7.19 -1.03 17.46
CA VAL A 86 7.04 -1.70 16.15
C VAL A 86 7.83 -2.99 16.12
N THR A 87 9.10 -2.99 16.54
CA THR A 87 9.94 -4.19 16.57
C THR A 87 9.30 -5.31 17.41
N LYS A 88 8.81 -4.99 18.62
CA LYS A 88 8.08 -5.97 19.45
C LYS A 88 6.82 -6.52 18.80
N LEU A 89 6.10 -5.70 18.01
CA LEU A 89 4.89 -6.13 17.33
C LEU A 89 5.18 -6.96 16.08
N LEU A 90 6.28 -6.66 15.38
CA LEU A 90 6.80 -7.48 14.28
C LEU A 90 7.23 -8.86 14.78
N ASP A 91 8.01 -8.93 15.87
CA ASP A 91 8.45 -10.21 16.46
C ASP A 91 7.27 -11.10 16.89
N LYS A 92 6.17 -10.48 17.32
CA LYS A 92 4.93 -11.17 17.70
C LYS A 92 4.01 -11.47 16.52
N ASN A 93 4.37 -11.08 15.30
CA ASN A 93 3.53 -11.15 14.09
C ASN A 93 2.17 -10.42 14.24
N ILE A 94 2.11 -9.41 15.11
CA ILE A 94 0.96 -8.50 15.23
C ILE A 94 1.00 -7.46 14.12
N ILE A 95 2.20 -7.01 13.75
CA ILE A 95 2.44 -6.31 12.49
C ILE A 95 3.19 -7.28 11.60
N GLU A 96 2.76 -7.41 10.35
CA GLU A 96 3.42 -8.21 9.34
C GLU A 96 3.68 -7.33 8.13
N VAL A 97 4.93 -7.28 7.65
CA VAL A 97 5.30 -6.61 6.41
C VAL A 97 5.86 -7.67 5.47
N ALA A 98 5.19 -7.91 4.34
CA ALA A 98 5.50 -9.05 3.48
C ALA A 98 5.30 -8.75 2.00
N PRO A 99 6.04 -9.41 1.10
CA PRO A 99 5.79 -9.30 -0.33
C PRO A 99 4.46 -9.98 -0.71
N LEU A 100 3.85 -9.50 -1.79
CA LEU A 100 2.54 -9.97 -2.28
C LEU A 100 2.45 -11.50 -2.49
N ALA A 101 3.55 -12.14 -2.87
CA ALA A 101 3.59 -13.58 -3.10
C ALA A 101 3.22 -14.42 -1.86
N PHE A 102 3.44 -13.89 -0.66
CA PHE A 102 3.21 -14.58 0.61
C PHE A 102 1.72 -14.59 1.00
N MET A 103 0.88 -13.89 0.24
CA MET A 103 -0.56 -13.84 0.50
C MET A 103 -1.31 -15.05 -0.07
N ARG A 104 -0.70 -15.82 -0.96
CA ARG A 104 -1.32 -17.00 -1.58
C ARG A 104 -1.75 -18.01 -0.51
N GLY A 105 -2.97 -18.53 -0.65
CA GLY A 105 -3.50 -19.56 0.25
C GLY A 105 -3.91 -19.08 1.64
N ARG A 106 -3.79 -17.77 1.94
CA ARG A 106 -4.15 -17.22 3.24
C ARG A 106 -5.61 -16.73 3.27
N THR A 107 -6.17 -16.70 4.47
CA THR A 107 -7.36 -15.93 4.81
C THR A 107 -6.96 -15.01 5.97
N LEU A 108 -7.17 -13.71 5.79
CA LEU A 108 -6.75 -12.68 6.72
C LEU A 108 -7.97 -12.23 7.50
N ASN A 109 -8.23 -12.87 8.64
CA ASN A 109 -9.29 -12.49 9.59
C ASN A 109 -8.77 -11.49 10.63
N GLU A 110 -9.70 -10.68 11.16
CA GLU A 110 -9.47 -9.67 12.21
C GLU A 110 -8.21 -8.82 11.96
N ALA A 111 -7.98 -8.45 10.69
CA ALA A 111 -6.77 -7.79 10.24
C ALA A 111 -7.05 -6.46 9.54
N PHE A 112 -6.18 -5.49 9.73
CA PHE A 112 -6.10 -4.32 8.86
C PHE A 112 -5.05 -4.59 7.79
N ILE A 113 -5.49 -4.69 6.54
CA ILE A 113 -4.69 -5.17 5.42
C ILE A 113 -4.42 -3.99 4.49
N ILE A 114 -3.15 -3.74 4.15
CA ILE A 114 -2.77 -2.70 3.19
C ILE A 114 -1.99 -3.33 2.04
N LEU A 115 -2.42 -3.08 0.81
CA LEU A 115 -1.60 -3.31 -0.38
C LEU A 115 -1.11 -1.98 -0.93
N ASP A 116 0.19 -1.74 -0.82
CA ASP A 116 0.84 -0.55 -1.37
C ASP A 116 1.42 -0.81 -2.77
N GLU A 117 1.59 0.25 -3.56
CA GLU A 117 1.98 0.20 -4.98
C GLU A 117 1.14 -0.77 -5.83
N ALA A 118 -0.17 -0.78 -5.59
CA ALA A 118 -1.09 -1.73 -6.20
C ALA A 118 -1.15 -1.63 -7.74
N GLN A 119 -0.74 -0.50 -8.32
CA GLN A 119 -0.64 -0.33 -9.77
C GLN A 119 0.32 -1.34 -10.42
N ASN A 120 1.26 -1.86 -9.63
CA ASN A 120 2.27 -2.83 -10.05
C ASN A 120 1.86 -4.29 -9.79
N THR A 121 0.58 -4.52 -9.52
CA THR A 121 0.00 -5.88 -9.52
C THR A 121 -0.53 -6.24 -10.89
N THR A 122 -0.46 -7.52 -11.27
CA THR A 122 -1.25 -8.03 -12.41
C THR A 122 -2.71 -8.24 -12.01
N THR A 123 -3.61 -8.37 -12.99
CA THR A 123 -5.01 -8.74 -12.73
C THR A 123 -5.17 -10.00 -11.87
N GLU A 124 -4.36 -11.03 -12.12
CA GLU A 124 -4.40 -12.27 -11.35
C GLU A 124 -3.95 -12.07 -9.91
N GLN A 125 -2.88 -11.28 -9.71
CA GLN A 125 -2.36 -10.95 -8.39
C GLN A 125 -3.36 -10.11 -7.58
N MET A 126 -3.97 -9.09 -8.20
CA MET A 126 -5.01 -8.28 -7.56
C MET A 126 -6.22 -9.14 -7.17
N LYS A 127 -6.73 -9.98 -8.07
CA LYS A 127 -7.84 -10.90 -7.76
C LYS A 127 -7.47 -11.87 -6.63
N MET A 128 -6.26 -12.43 -6.67
CA MET A 128 -5.75 -13.30 -5.62
C MET A 128 -5.75 -12.56 -4.27
N PHE A 129 -5.23 -11.33 -4.24
CA PHE A 129 -5.11 -10.52 -3.03
C PHE A 129 -6.46 -10.11 -2.43
N LEU A 130 -7.37 -9.56 -3.24
CA LEU A 130 -8.68 -9.10 -2.77
C LEU A 130 -9.48 -10.25 -2.15
N THR A 131 -9.33 -11.47 -2.66
CA THR A 131 -9.99 -12.68 -2.12
C THR A 131 -9.33 -13.25 -0.86
N ARG A 132 -8.28 -12.61 -0.31
CA ARG A 132 -7.67 -13.02 0.97
C ARG A 132 -8.38 -12.38 2.17
N MET A 133 -9.21 -11.36 1.97
CA MET A 133 -9.91 -10.68 3.04
C MET A 133 -10.86 -11.64 3.77
N GLY A 134 -10.70 -11.75 5.09
CA GLY A 134 -11.55 -12.56 5.96
C GLY A 134 -12.51 -11.73 6.80
N PHE A 135 -13.19 -12.37 7.75
CA PHE A 135 -14.15 -11.71 8.64
C PHE A 135 -13.46 -10.74 9.60
N GLY A 136 -14.19 -9.68 10.00
CA GLY A 136 -13.71 -8.67 10.94
C GLY A 136 -12.48 -7.89 10.46
N SER A 137 -12.20 -7.91 9.16
CA SER A 137 -11.03 -7.28 8.56
C SER A 137 -11.40 -6.02 7.81
N LYS A 138 -10.41 -5.18 7.55
CA LYS A 138 -10.48 -4.03 6.64
C LYS A 138 -9.34 -4.11 5.65
N MET A 139 -9.59 -3.67 4.42
CA MET A 139 -8.59 -3.68 3.36
C MET A 139 -8.45 -2.29 2.76
N VAL A 140 -7.20 -1.84 2.59
CA VAL A 140 -6.89 -0.58 1.91
C VAL A 140 -5.89 -0.87 0.80
N ILE A 141 -6.20 -0.43 -0.41
CA ILE A 141 -5.38 -0.61 -1.59
C ILE A 141 -4.88 0.76 -2.02
N THR A 142 -3.57 0.99 -2.03
CA THR A 142 -2.98 2.26 -2.45
C THR A 142 -2.19 2.10 -3.74
N GLY A 143 -2.30 3.06 -4.65
CA GLY A 143 -1.53 3.03 -5.88
C GLY A 143 -1.60 4.32 -6.68
N ASP A 144 -0.74 4.41 -7.70
CA ASP A 144 -0.66 5.53 -8.62
C ASP A 144 -0.77 5.02 -10.06
N VAL A 145 -1.90 5.27 -10.72
CA VAL A 145 -2.15 4.79 -12.09
C VAL A 145 -1.22 5.41 -13.14
N THR A 146 -0.48 6.46 -12.78
CA THR A 146 0.51 7.11 -13.66
C THR A 146 1.90 6.49 -13.56
N GLN A 147 2.16 5.64 -12.55
CA GLN A 147 3.46 5.03 -12.25
C GLN A 147 3.40 3.50 -12.33
N ILE A 148 2.94 2.98 -13.47
CA ILE A 148 2.84 1.53 -13.70
C ILE A 148 4.18 1.01 -14.24
N ASP A 149 4.90 0.27 -13.40
CA ASP A 149 6.22 -0.32 -13.71
C ASP A 149 6.11 -1.74 -14.30
N LEU A 150 4.91 -2.19 -14.64
CA LEU A 150 4.70 -3.47 -15.30
C LEU A 150 5.19 -3.43 -16.75
N ALA A 151 5.82 -4.52 -17.19
CA ALA A 151 6.23 -4.70 -18.59
C ALA A 151 5.09 -4.49 -19.61
N ARG A 152 3.84 -4.73 -19.17
CA ARG A 152 2.62 -4.40 -19.94
C ARG A 152 1.68 -3.59 -19.04
N PRO A 153 1.70 -2.24 -19.12
CA PRO A 153 0.88 -1.40 -18.26
C PRO A 153 -0.63 -1.68 -18.35
N SER A 154 -1.11 -2.13 -19.52
CA SER A 154 -2.50 -2.54 -19.74
C SER A 154 -2.95 -3.73 -18.88
N GLN A 155 -2.02 -4.48 -18.28
CA GLN A 155 -2.30 -5.60 -17.40
C GLN A 155 -2.35 -5.22 -15.91
N SER A 156 -2.29 -3.92 -15.59
CA SER A 156 -2.40 -3.45 -14.20
C SER A 156 -3.70 -3.93 -13.56
N GLY A 157 -3.54 -4.70 -12.50
CA GLY A 157 -4.63 -5.22 -11.68
C GLY A 157 -5.41 -4.11 -10.99
N LEU A 158 -4.77 -2.99 -10.65
CA LEU A 158 -5.44 -1.82 -10.10
C LEU A 158 -6.45 -1.23 -11.10
N LEU A 159 -6.00 -0.92 -12.32
CA LEU A 159 -6.87 -0.38 -13.37
C LEU A 159 -8.03 -1.34 -13.70
N HIS A 160 -7.75 -2.65 -13.71
CA HIS A 160 -8.77 -3.65 -13.93
C HIS A 160 -9.78 -3.73 -12.77
N ALA A 161 -9.32 -3.73 -11.52
CA ALA A 161 -10.17 -3.78 -10.34
C ALA A 161 -11.10 -2.57 -10.23
N MET A 162 -10.61 -1.37 -10.58
CA MET A 162 -11.43 -0.17 -10.63
C MET A 162 -12.65 -0.33 -11.55
N LYS A 163 -12.49 -0.98 -12.70
CA LYS A 163 -13.58 -1.24 -13.65
C LYS A 163 -14.52 -2.34 -13.18
N VAL A 164 -13.96 -3.43 -12.66
CA VAL A 164 -14.76 -4.60 -12.26
C VAL A 164 -15.59 -4.34 -10.99
N LEU A 165 -15.07 -3.52 -10.08
CA LEU A 165 -15.65 -3.31 -8.75
C LEU A 165 -16.34 -1.95 -8.60
N GLU A 166 -16.54 -1.22 -9.71
CA GLU A 166 -17.14 0.12 -9.72
C GLU A 166 -18.51 0.18 -9.04
N ASN A 167 -19.32 -0.88 -9.16
CA ASN A 167 -20.67 -0.95 -8.63
C ASN A 167 -20.79 -1.68 -7.28
N GLU A 168 -19.67 -2.06 -6.65
CA GLU A 168 -19.71 -2.71 -5.34
C GLU A 168 -19.89 -1.68 -4.23
N SER A 169 -21.05 -1.69 -3.58
CA SER A 169 -21.44 -0.76 -2.52
C SER A 169 -20.52 -0.74 -1.30
N ARG A 170 -19.81 -1.83 -1.02
CA ARG A 170 -18.87 -1.97 0.12
C ARG A 170 -17.45 -1.54 -0.21
N ILE A 171 -17.21 -1.09 -1.44
CA ILE A 171 -15.91 -0.65 -1.93
C ILE A 171 -15.97 0.83 -2.26
N SER A 172 -14.98 1.59 -1.80
CA SER A 172 -14.86 3.01 -2.14
C SER A 172 -13.57 3.31 -2.89
N PHE A 173 -13.70 4.07 -3.98
CA PHE A 173 -12.57 4.62 -4.73
C PHE A 173 -12.37 6.08 -4.36
N CYS A 174 -11.24 6.39 -3.72
CA CYS A 174 -10.85 7.72 -3.31
C CYS A 174 -9.69 8.21 -4.18
N HIS A 175 -9.94 9.24 -4.98
CA HIS A 175 -8.95 9.84 -5.86
C HIS A 175 -8.23 11.00 -5.17
N PHE A 176 -6.90 10.95 -5.23
CA PHE A 176 -5.99 12.02 -4.83
C PHE A 176 -5.46 12.72 -6.09
N HIS A 177 -5.24 14.02 -5.99
CA HIS A 177 -4.75 14.86 -7.06
C HIS A 177 -3.42 15.50 -6.69
N SER A 178 -2.68 16.04 -7.67
CA SER A 178 -1.38 16.68 -7.45
C SER A 178 -1.45 17.86 -6.47
N ARG A 179 -2.61 18.52 -6.35
CA ARG A 179 -2.85 19.58 -5.35
C ARG A 179 -2.83 19.07 -3.90
N ASP A 180 -3.05 17.78 -3.69
CA ASP A 180 -3.04 17.14 -2.38
C ASP A 180 -1.61 16.76 -1.95
N VAL A 181 -0.61 16.99 -2.81
CA VAL A 181 0.80 16.73 -2.53
C VAL A 181 1.32 17.77 -1.54
N VAL A 182 1.50 17.35 -0.30
CA VAL A 182 2.13 18.15 0.75
C VAL A 182 3.63 17.87 0.71
N ARG A 183 4.40 18.80 0.12
CA ARG A 183 5.86 18.75 0.08
C ARG A 183 6.44 20.05 0.61
N HIS A 184 7.66 19.97 1.12
CA HIS A 184 8.42 21.15 1.52
C HIS A 184 8.53 22.14 0.34
N LYS A 185 8.38 23.45 0.61
CA LYS A 185 8.38 24.50 -0.44
C LYS A 185 9.59 24.43 -1.38
N LEU A 186 10.76 24.08 -0.86
CA LEU A 186 11.96 23.88 -1.68
C LEU A 186 11.80 22.74 -2.70
N VAL A 187 11.23 21.61 -2.28
CA VAL A 187 11.02 20.45 -3.16
C VAL A 187 10.06 20.80 -4.30
N GLN A 188 8.99 21.55 -4.00
CA GLN A 188 8.09 22.05 -5.05
C GLN A 188 8.82 22.93 -6.07
N ARG A 189 9.68 23.85 -5.61
CA ARG A 189 10.49 24.71 -6.48
C ARG A 189 11.49 23.91 -7.33
N ILE A 190 12.09 22.85 -6.77
CA ILE A 190 12.98 21.95 -7.51
C ILE A 190 12.21 21.24 -8.62
N VAL A 191 11.05 20.64 -8.32
CA VAL A 191 10.23 19.95 -9.32
C VAL A 191 9.83 20.91 -10.45
N GLN A 192 9.34 22.10 -10.12
CA GLN A 192 9.00 23.12 -11.11
C GLN A 192 10.18 23.54 -11.98
N ALA A 193 11.39 23.63 -11.41
CA ALA A 193 12.59 23.99 -12.18
C ALA A 193 12.95 22.90 -13.21
N TYR A 194 12.73 21.63 -12.90
CA TYR A 194 12.91 20.53 -13.84
C TYR A 194 11.80 20.49 -14.90
N GLU A 195 10.53 20.68 -14.52
CA GLU A 195 9.40 20.75 -15.45
C GLU A 195 9.51 21.90 -16.46
N LEU A 196 10.18 22.99 -16.11
CA LEU A 196 10.44 24.12 -17.02
C LEU A 196 11.63 23.89 -17.95
N PHE A 197 12.52 22.95 -17.60
CA PHE A 197 13.70 22.63 -18.38
C PHE A 197 13.43 21.56 -19.44
N GLU A 198 12.57 20.58 -19.11
CA GLU A 198 12.07 19.56 -20.03
C GLU A 198 10.98 20.09 -20.98
#